data_AF-A0A961H6E3-F1
#
_entry.id   AF-A0A961H6E3-F1
#
_cell.length_a   1.000
_cell.length_b   1.000
_cell.length_c   1.000
_cell.angle_alpha   90.00
_cell.angle_beta   90.00
_cell.angle_gamma   90.00
#
_symmetry.space_group_name_H-M   'P 1'
#
loop_
_entity.id
_entity.type
_entity.pdbx_description
1 polymer ?
#
loop_
_entity_poly.entity_id
_entity_poly.type
_entity_poly.pdbx_seq_one_letter_code
_entity_poly.pdbx_strand_id
1 'polypeptide(L)'
;MMTSETLQGTGLQGTGLDSVIGMYAVVHRLRSTVVTPLVAAGLGDPLVRAPKRVLVYGPPQCGVRFIADCLAAELEEMPGVSVAVLPCLDDDPFTTSVNEAVAMAAGTHTVVVATSHQPWTLDGELLDGFDRTCFVHPPDWEARRFRLWESHLGRLVDTDALDNFVTVTEGWCGTDLAAGFESVDTSDLDASVATAHQTGAPVTAQWLDDAVQLIRERSGAGFDDLKSYLQRVRRW
;
A
#
# COMPACT_ATOMS: atom_id res chain seq x y z
N MET A 1 -9.23 38.42 18.95
CA MET A 1 -10.13 38.37 17.77
C MET A 1 -9.66 37.19 16.95
N MET A 2 -10.47 36.12 16.97
CA MET A 2 -10.47 34.91 16.14
C MET A 2 -9.23 34.00 16.12
N THR A 3 -9.38 32.91 16.87
CA THR A 3 -8.66 31.64 16.80
C THR A 3 -8.83 30.98 15.44
N SER A 4 -7.74 30.50 14.86
CA SER A 4 -7.72 29.71 13.63
C SER A 4 -8.38 28.35 13.87
N GLU A 5 -9.68 28.25 13.56
CA GLU A 5 -10.39 26.98 13.54
C GLU A 5 -9.84 26.09 12.44
N THR A 6 -9.40 24.92 12.87
CA THR A 6 -9.01 23.79 12.03
C THR A 6 -10.22 23.35 11.22
N LEU A 7 -10.14 23.48 9.89
CA LEU A 7 -11.09 22.86 8.96
C LEU A 7 -10.88 21.34 9.00
N GLN A 8 -11.42 20.68 10.02
CA GLN A 8 -11.70 19.25 9.98
C GLN A 8 -12.88 19.05 9.02
N GLY A 9 -12.55 18.79 7.75
CA GLY A 9 -13.52 18.30 6.78
C GLY A 9 -14.08 16.97 7.28
N THR A 10 -15.40 16.92 7.46
CA THR A 10 -16.17 15.70 7.69
C THR A 10 -16.16 14.85 6.41
N GLY A 11 -15.08 14.10 6.20
CA GLY A 11 -14.97 13.03 5.20
C GLY A 11 -15.14 11.68 5.87
N LEU A 12 -15.73 10.72 5.17
CA LEU A 12 -15.99 9.33 5.59
C LEU A 12 -14.87 8.78 6.49
N GLN A 13 -15.07 8.79 7.82
CA GLN A 13 -14.10 8.25 8.78
C GLN A 13 -14.32 6.74 8.90
N GLY A 14 -13.85 5.99 7.90
CA GLY A 14 -13.51 4.59 8.14
C GLY A 14 -12.45 4.52 9.24
N THR A 15 -12.47 3.47 10.06
CA THR A 15 -11.33 3.13 10.93
C THR A 15 -10.62 1.93 10.33
N GLY A 16 -9.32 1.79 10.62
CA GLY A 16 -8.56 0.66 10.11
C GLY A 16 -8.51 0.57 8.58
N LEU A 17 -8.62 -0.64 8.03
CA LEU A 17 -8.56 -0.89 6.59
C LEU A 17 -9.80 -0.39 5.83
N ASP A 18 -10.90 -0.03 6.52
CA ASP A 18 -12.05 0.60 5.85
C ASP A 18 -11.74 2.02 5.35
N SER A 19 -10.64 2.61 5.81
CA SER A 19 -10.11 3.88 5.28
C SER A 19 -9.48 3.72 3.89
N VAL A 20 -9.19 2.49 3.45
CA VAL A 20 -8.54 2.23 2.16
C VAL A 20 -9.61 2.20 1.07
N ILE A 21 -9.54 3.16 0.14
CA ILE A 21 -10.44 3.23 -1.01
C ILE A 21 -9.75 2.64 -2.24
N GLY A 22 -10.43 1.68 -2.88
CA GLY A 22 -9.83 0.81 -3.88
C GLY A 22 -8.83 -0.17 -3.27
N MET A 23 -8.05 -0.85 -4.12
CA MET A 23 -7.09 -1.88 -3.73
C MET A 23 -7.71 -2.97 -2.83
N TYR A 24 -9.00 -3.26 -3.01
CA TYR A 24 -9.76 -4.13 -2.11
C TYR A 24 -9.22 -5.56 -2.06
N ALA A 25 -8.50 -6.01 -3.10
CA ALA A 25 -7.80 -7.28 -3.08
C ALA A 25 -6.69 -7.33 -2.00
N VAL A 26 -5.99 -6.20 -1.79
CA VAL A 26 -4.97 -6.04 -0.73
C VAL A 26 -5.64 -6.04 0.64
N VAL A 27 -6.70 -5.24 0.81
CA VAL A 27 -7.49 -5.17 2.05
C VAL A 27 -8.03 -6.55 2.44
N HIS A 28 -8.64 -7.25 1.48
CA HIS A 28 -9.16 -8.60 1.70
C HIS A 28 -8.06 -9.59 2.10
N ARG A 29 -6.88 -9.51 1.46
CA ARG A 29 -5.73 -10.35 1.82
C ARG A 29 -5.27 -10.08 3.25
N LEU A 30 -5.10 -8.83 3.64
CA LEU A 30 -4.70 -8.48 5.01
C LEU A 30 -5.73 -8.97 6.02
N ARG A 31 -7.03 -8.77 5.76
CA ARG A 31 -8.10 -9.24 6.63
C ARG A 31 -8.14 -10.76 6.77
N SER A 32 -8.03 -11.48 5.66
CA SER A 32 -8.10 -12.94 5.65
C SER A 32 -6.84 -13.63 6.19
N THR A 33 -5.67 -13.01 6.04
CA THR A 33 -4.38 -13.64 6.39
C THR A 33 -3.75 -13.15 7.68
N VAL A 34 -4.16 -11.98 8.18
CA VAL A 34 -3.64 -11.35 9.40
C VAL A 34 -4.73 -11.18 10.45
N VAL A 35 -5.76 -10.36 10.15
CA VAL A 35 -6.83 -10.03 11.10
C VAL A 35 -7.60 -11.27 11.54
N THR A 36 -8.13 -12.04 10.59
CA THR A 36 -8.98 -13.21 10.89
C THR A 36 -8.24 -14.26 11.73
N PRO A 37 -6.98 -14.63 11.40
CA PRO A 37 -6.20 -15.54 12.27
C PRO A 37 -5.90 -14.99 13.66
N LEU A 38 -5.66 -13.68 13.80
CA LEU A 38 -5.45 -13.05 15.12
C LEU A 38 -6.72 -13.09 15.97
N VAL A 39 -7.88 -12.78 15.38
CA VAL A 39 -9.18 -12.87 16.04
C VAL A 39 -9.45 -14.32 16.48
N ALA A 40 -9.25 -15.30 15.61
CA ALA A 40 -9.45 -16.71 15.94
C ALA A 40 -8.52 -17.20 17.06
N ALA A 41 -7.24 -16.78 17.04
CA ALA A 41 -6.31 -17.07 18.12
C ALA A 41 -6.71 -16.40 19.44
N GLY A 42 -7.24 -15.17 19.40
CA GLY A 42 -7.78 -14.47 20.57
C GLY A 42 -9.01 -15.15 21.18
N LEU A 43 -9.78 -15.88 20.36
CA LEU A 43 -10.88 -16.74 20.82
C LEU A 43 -10.41 -18.10 21.37
N GLY A 44 -9.10 -18.37 21.33
CA GLY A 44 -8.50 -19.59 21.86
C GLY A 44 -8.57 -20.80 20.92
N ASP A 45 -8.72 -20.60 19.60
CA ASP A 45 -8.64 -21.70 18.64
C ASP A 45 -7.21 -22.26 18.56
N PRO A 46 -6.96 -23.51 19.02
CA PRO A 46 -5.60 -24.08 19.05
C PRO A 46 -5.08 -24.48 17.68
N LEU A 47 -5.94 -24.53 16.65
CA LEU A 47 -5.54 -24.90 15.29
C LEU A 47 -5.00 -23.70 14.50
N VAL A 48 -5.24 -22.48 14.97
CA VAL A 48 -4.87 -21.26 14.27
C VAL A 48 -3.56 -20.70 14.84
N ARG A 49 -2.55 -20.60 13.98
CA ARG A 49 -1.32 -19.87 14.27
C ARG A 49 -1.50 -18.39 13.89
N ALA A 50 -1.58 -17.52 14.89
CA ALA A 50 -1.60 -16.08 14.68
C ALA A 50 -0.27 -15.58 14.08
N PRO A 51 -0.31 -14.80 12.99
CA PRO A 51 0.88 -14.16 12.45
C PRO A 51 1.34 -13.04 13.39
N LYS A 52 2.65 -12.99 13.67
CA LYS A 52 3.27 -11.96 14.50
C LYS A 52 4.10 -10.99 13.68
N ARG A 53 4.53 -11.38 12.48
CA ARG A 53 5.39 -10.56 11.62
C ARG A 53 4.75 -10.44 10.24
N VAL A 54 4.38 -9.22 9.87
CA VAL A 54 3.72 -8.90 8.61
C VAL A 54 4.59 -7.92 7.83
N LEU A 55 4.93 -8.28 6.59
CA LEU A 55 5.61 -7.39 5.65
C LEU A 55 4.60 -6.89 4.61
N VAL A 56 4.39 -5.58 4.56
CA VAL A 56 3.61 -4.90 3.52
C VAL A 56 4.59 -4.28 2.53
N TYR A 57 4.53 -4.61 1.26
CA TYR A 57 5.54 -4.13 0.30
C TYR A 57 4.94 -3.75 -1.04
N GLY A 58 5.62 -2.91 -1.81
CA GLY A 58 5.14 -2.50 -3.13
C GLY A 58 5.86 -1.27 -3.68
N PRO A 59 5.46 -0.79 -4.87
CA PRO A 59 6.07 0.37 -5.48
C PRO A 59 5.96 1.60 -4.55
N PRO A 60 6.94 2.51 -4.59
CA PRO A 60 6.87 3.74 -3.82
C PRO A 60 5.62 4.55 -4.19
N GLN A 61 5.12 5.31 -3.22
CA GLN A 61 3.98 6.23 -3.39
C GLN A 61 2.64 5.55 -3.80
N CYS A 62 2.53 4.23 -3.68
CA CYS A 62 1.29 3.46 -3.90
C CYS A 62 0.50 3.18 -2.61
N GLY A 63 0.76 3.93 -1.52
CA GLY A 63 0.04 3.76 -0.27
C GLY A 63 0.51 2.59 0.60
N VAL A 64 1.71 2.04 0.36
CA VAL A 64 2.30 0.94 1.18
C VAL A 64 2.27 1.28 2.67
N ARG A 65 2.81 2.45 3.03
CA ARG A 65 2.82 2.91 4.43
C ARG A 65 1.41 3.17 4.97
N PHE A 66 0.58 3.84 4.18
CA PHE A 66 -0.81 4.14 4.55
C PHE A 66 -1.61 2.86 4.86
N ILE A 67 -1.49 1.82 4.02
CA ILE A 67 -2.17 0.53 4.25
C ILE A 67 -1.60 -0.17 5.49
N ALA A 68 -0.29 -0.09 5.73
CA ALA A 68 0.32 -0.64 6.94
C ALA A 68 -0.18 0.07 8.21
N ASP A 69 -0.34 1.39 8.18
CA ASP A 69 -0.91 2.18 9.28
C ASP A 69 -2.40 1.85 9.48
N CYS A 70 -3.17 1.68 8.40
CA CYS A 70 -4.56 1.24 8.46
C CYS A 70 -4.70 -0.16 9.06
N LEU A 71 -3.83 -1.09 8.68
CA LEU A 71 -3.78 -2.42 9.29
C LEU A 71 -3.47 -2.31 10.78
N ALA A 72 -2.48 -1.51 11.16
CA ALA A 72 -2.09 -1.34 12.55
C ALA A 72 -3.25 -0.78 13.40
N ALA A 73 -3.94 0.24 12.90
CA ALA A 73 -5.12 0.80 13.56
C ALA A 73 -6.23 -0.26 13.74
N GLU A 74 -6.51 -1.08 12.71
CA GLU A 74 -7.51 -2.17 12.83
C GLU A 74 -7.10 -3.23 13.87
N LEU A 75 -5.80 -3.52 13.98
CA LEU A 75 -5.26 -4.48 14.95
C LEU A 75 -5.22 -3.92 16.38
N GLU A 76 -4.96 -2.64 16.57
CA GLU A 76 -4.95 -1.96 17.89
C GLU A 76 -6.33 -1.88 18.53
N GLU A 77 -7.40 -1.88 17.72
CA GLU A 77 -8.78 -1.98 18.23
C GLU A 77 -9.08 -3.36 18.85
N MET A 78 -8.25 -4.38 18.59
CA MET A 78 -8.45 -5.72 19.12
C MET A 78 -7.97 -5.85 20.57
N PRO A 79 -8.79 -6.43 21.47
CA PRO A 79 -8.41 -6.58 22.86
C PRO A 79 -7.21 -7.52 23.02
N GLY A 80 -6.15 -7.02 23.69
CA GLY A 80 -4.96 -7.82 24.01
C GLY A 80 -3.95 -7.96 22.87
N VAL A 81 -4.14 -7.25 21.75
CA VAL A 81 -3.16 -7.17 20.66
C VAL A 81 -2.38 -5.86 20.81
N SER A 82 -1.06 -5.96 20.86
CA SER A 82 -0.16 -4.80 20.75
C SER A 82 0.39 -4.76 19.32
N VAL A 83 0.57 -3.58 18.74
CA VAL A 83 1.09 -3.44 17.37
C VAL A 83 2.31 -2.53 17.37
N ALA A 84 3.32 -2.90 16.60
CA ALA A 84 4.48 -2.06 16.32
C ALA A 84 4.66 -1.91 14.82
N VAL A 85 4.58 -0.68 14.31
CA VAL A 85 4.84 -0.40 12.90
C VAL A 85 6.26 0.11 12.74
N LEU A 86 7.09 -0.63 12.02
CA LEU A 86 8.48 -0.27 11.76
C LEU A 86 8.57 0.83 10.68
N PRO A 87 9.65 1.66 10.67
CA PRO A 87 9.97 2.48 9.51
C PRO A 87 10.21 1.62 8.27
N CYS A 88 10.26 2.26 7.10
CA CYS A 88 10.52 1.53 5.86
C CYS A 88 11.88 0.85 5.92
N LEU A 89 11.91 -0.45 5.63
CA LEU A 89 13.11 -1.28 5.77
C LEU A 89 14.20 -0.92 4.75
N ASP A 90 13.86 -0.16 3.71
CA ASP A 90 14.82 0.24 2.68
C ASP A 90 15.63 1.49 3.09
N ASP A 91 15.18 2.26 4.09
CA ASP A 91 15.76 3.56 4.43
C ASP A 91 17.05 3.46 5.28
N ASP A 92 17.40 2.28 5.82
CA ASP A 92 18.60 2.08 6.65
C ASP A 92 19.43 0.83 6.25
N PRO A 93 20.62 1.01 5.65
CA PRO A 93 21.49 -0.08 5.20
C PRO A 93 22.27 -0.80 6.33
N PHE A 94 22.16 -0.38 7.59
CA PHE A 94 22.96 -0.93 8.71
C PHE A 94 22.17 -1.73 9.73
N THR A 95 20.97 -2.18 9.38
CA THR A 95 20.03 -2.61 10.39
C THR A 95 20.20 -4.10 10.77
N THR A 96 21.30 -4.40 11.47
CA THR A 96 21.37 -5.47 12.48
C THR A 96 20.16 -5.41 13.43
N SER A 97 19.52 -4.24 13.54
CA SER A 97 18.36 -3.98 14.37
C SER A 97 16.97 -4.23 13.75
N VAL A 98 16.78 -4.79 12.53
CA VAL A 98 15.42 -5.20 12.11
C VAL A 98 15.07 -6.47 12.85
N ASN A 99 16.00 -7.44 12.88
CA ASN A 99 15.84 -8.63 13.69
C ASN A 99 15.75 -8.28 15.18
N GLU A 100 16.53 -7.31 15.69
CA GLU A 100 16.38 -6.84 17.07
C GLU A 100 15.12 -6.01 17.30
N ALA A 101 14.68 -5.14 16.39
CA ALA A 101 13.44 -4.37 16.52
C ALA A 101 12.23 -5.27 16.42
N VAL A 102 12.26 -6.27 15.52
CA VAL A 102 11.26 -7.33 15.44
C VAL A 102 11.30 -8.21 16.69
N ALA A 103 12.48 -8.54 17.23
CA ALA A 103 12.63 -9.34 18.46
C ALA A 103 12.26 -8.57 19.74
N MET A 104 12.58 -7.28 19.82
CA MET A 104 12.26 -6.37 20.91
C MET A 104 10.78 -5.97 20.89
N ALA A 105 10.22 -5.73 19.71
CA ALA A 105 8.80 -5.49 19.55
C ALA A 105 8.02 -6.77 19.85
N ALA A 106 8.54 -7.96 19.54
CA ALA A 106 7.95 -9.26 19.87
C ALA A 106 8.02 -9.61 21.38
N GLY A 107 7.41 -8.77 22.21
CA GLY A 107 6.70 -9.29 23.38
C GLY A 107 5.74 -10.40 22.95
N THR A 108 5.31 -11.27 23.87
CA THR A 108 4.51 -12.47 23.56
C THR A 108 3.24 -12.17 22.74
N HIS A 109 2.72 -10.93 22.79
CA HIS A 109 1.46 -10.48 22.22
C HIS A 109 1.58 -9.30 21.24
N THR A 110 2.78 -8.96 20.75
CA THR A 110 2.94 -7.87 19.79
C THR A 110 2.99 -8.37 18.35
N VAL A 111 2.22 -7.75 17.48
CA VAL A 111 2.29 -7.90 16.03
C VAL A 111 3.19 -6.80 15.45
N VAL A 112 4.17 -7.19 14.66
CA VAL A 112 5.09 -6.28 13.98
C VAL A 112 4.65 -6.14 12.53
N VAL A 113 4.43 -4.90 12.09
CA VAL A 113 4.11 -4.54 10.71
C VAL A 113 5.29 -3.76 10.14
N ALA A 114 5.92 -4.29 9.09
CA ALA A 114 7.04 -3.67 8.42
C ALA A 114 6.66 -3.27 6.98
N THR A 115 7.34 -2.25 6.44
CA THR A 115 7.14 -1.81 5.06
C THR A 115 8.41 -1.87 4.24
N SER A 116 8.32 -2.20 2.94
CA SER A 116 9.47 -2.16 2.03
C SER A 116 9.05 -1.88 0.58
N HIS A 117 9.87 -1.13 -0.13
CA HIS A 117 9.81 -0.88 -1.55
C HIS A 117 10.74 -1.78 -2.34
N GLN A 118 11.75 -2.39 -1.71
CA GLN A 118 12.69 -3.27 -2.38
C GLN A 118 12.87 -4.57 -1.58
N PRO A 119 11.81 -5.35 -1.34
CA PRO A 119 11.88 -6.48 -0.41
C PRO A 119 12.84 -7.60 -0.85
N TRP A 120 13.22 -7.61 -2.13
CA TRP A 120 14.23 -8.51 -2.69
C TRP A 120 15.67 -8.18 -2.24
N THR A 121 15.95 -6.99 -1.71
CA THR A 121 17.25 -6.63 -1.14
C THR A 121 17.42 -7.12 0.29
N LEU A 122 16.32 -7.48 0.97
CA LEU A 122 16.34 -8.08 2.29
C LEU A 122 17.03 -9.45 2.24
N ASP A 123 17.82 -9.74 3.27
CA ASP A 123 18.45 -11.04 3.43
C ASP A 123 17.40 -12.17 3.51
N GLY A 124 17.83 -13.40 3.20
CA GLY A 124 16.93 -14.56 3.16
C GLY A 124 16.27 -14.86 4.50
N GLU A 125 17.04 -14.81 5.59
CA GLU A 125 16.56 -15.17 6.93
C GLU A 125 15.50 -14.19 7.47
N LEU A 126 15.68 -12.90 7.20
CA LEU A 126 14.74 -11.85 7.55
C LEU A 126 13.46 -11.96 6.73
N LEU A 127 13.57 -12.16 5.41
CA LEU A 127 12.41 -12.31 4.54
C LEU A 127 11.59 -13.56 4.91
N ASP A 128 12.27 -14.69 5.10
CA ASP A 128 11.65 -15.96 5.55
C ASP A 128 11.13 -15.87 6.99
N GLY A 129 11.61 -14.90 7.76
CA GLY A 129 11.21 -14.60 9.13
C GLY A 129 9.85 -13.90 9.25
N PHE A 130 9.25 -13.42 8.15
CA PHE A 130 7.90 -12.86 8.15
C PHE A 130 6.84 -13.97 8.03
N ASP A 131 5.86 -13.99 8.95
CA ASP A 131 4.77 -14.97 8.89
C ASP A 131 3.84 -14.70 7.70
N ARG A 132 3.70 -13.42 7.31
CA ARG A 132 2.87 -12.98 6.17
C ARG A 132 3.58 -11.87 5.39
N THR A 133 3.47 -11.96 4.07
CA THR A 133 3.82 -10.87 3.15
C THR A 133 2.56 -10.43 2.41
N CYS A 134 2.47 -9.13 2.10
CA CYS A 134 1.36 -8.56 1.36
C CYS A 134 1.85 -7.51 0.37
N PHE A 135 1.72 -7.83 -0.92
CA PHE A 135 1.98 -6.94 -2.03
C PHE A 135 0.86 -5.91 -2.18
N VAL A 136 1.25 -4.63 -2.12
CA VAL A 136 0.44 -3.48 -2.49
C VAL A 136 0.73 -3.18 -3.95
N HIS A 137 -0.25 -3.46 -4.80
CA HIS A 137 -0.15 -3.20 -6.22
C HIS A 137 -0.29 -1.70 -6.53
N PRO A 138 0.17 -1.23 -7.72
CA PRO A 138 -0.19 0.08 -8.23
C PRO A 138 -1.69 0.36 -8.08
N PRO A 139 -2.11 1.58 -7.70
CA PRO A 139 -3.50 1.84 -7.36
C PRO A 139 -4.42 1.47 -8.52
N ASP A 140 -5.54 0.81 -8.21
CA ASP A 140 -6.55 0.44 -9.21
C ASP A 140 -7.41 1.64 -9.60
N TRP A 141 -8.39 1.38 -10.46
CA TRP A 141 -9.32 2.39 -10.95
C TRP A 141 -9.97 3.19 -9.81
N GLU A 142 -10.50 2.50 -8.80
CA GLU A 142 -11.24 3.13 -7.70
C GLU A 142 -10.32 4.00 -6.84
N ALA A 143 -9.12 3.51 -6.52
CA ALA A 143 -8.12 4.27 -5.77
C ALA A 143 -7.69 5.53 -6.54
N ARG A 144 -7.40 5.43 -7.84
CA ARG A 144 -7.02 6.58 -8.67
C ARG A 144 -8.17 7.57 -8.83
N ARG A 145 -9.39 7.08 -9.07
CA ARG A 145 -10.60 7.90 -9.18
C ARG A 145 -10.88 8.70 -7.92
N PHE A 146 -10.80 8.05 -6.76
CA PHE A 146 -10.96 8.73 -5.48
C PHE A 146 -9.89 9.80 -5.29
N ARG A 147 -8.62 9.46 -5.56
CA ARG A 147 -7.51 10.41 -5.42
C ARG A 147 -7.67 11.65 -6.31
N LEU A 148 -8.11 11.45 -7.56
CA LEU A 148 -8.39 12.55 -8.49
C LEU A 148 -9.63 13.35 -8.08
N TRP A 149 -10.68 12.69 -7.59
CA TRP A 149 -11.88 13.34 -7.08
C TRP A 149 -11.58 14.26 -5.89
N GLU A 150 -10.73 13.83 -4.96
CA GLU A 150 -10.32 14.66 -3.81
C GLU A 150 -9.40 15.83 -4.18
N SER A 151 -8.73 15.72 -5.33
CA SER A 151 -7.78 16.74 -5.80
C SER A 151 -8.49 18.02 -6.26
N HIS A 152 -7.70 19.04 -6.61
CA HIS A 152 -8.23 20.25 -7.21
C HIS A 152 -8.96 19.97 -8.53
N LEU A 153 -8.46 19.02 -9.33
CA LEU A 153 -9.06 18.61 -10.61
C LEU A 153 -10.51 18.14 -10.43
N GLY A 154 -10.77 17.29 -9.43
CA GLY A 154 -12.11 16.75 -9.16
C GLY A 154 -13.18 17.79 -8.84
N ARG A 155 -12.79 19.03 -8.51
CA ARG A 155 -13.70 20.16 -8.29
C ARG A 155 -14.01 20.95 -9.57
N LEU A 156 -13.20 20.76 -10.61
CA LEU A 156 -13.23 21.52 -11.86
C LEU A 156 -13.93 20.78 -12.99
N VAL A 157 -14.03 19.46 -12.88
CA VAL A 157 -14.51 18.57 -13.94
C VAL A 157 -15.76 17.82 -13.50
N ASP A 158 -16.58 17.41 -14.47
CA ASP A 158 -17.71 16.53 -14.21
C ASP A 158 -17.26 15.07 -14.06
N THR A 159 -18.24 14.18 -13.84
CA THR A 159 -17.98 12.76 -13.61
C THR A 159 -17.38 12.07 -14.82
N ASP A 160 -17.82 12.40 -16.03
CA ASP A 160 -17.38 11.75 -17.26
C ASP A 160 -15.95 12.16 -17.60
N ALA A 161 -15.63 13.45 -17.46
CA ALA A 161 -14.27 13.96 -17.62
C ALA A 161 -13.32 13.36 -16.57
N LEU A 162 -13.75 13.26 -15.31
CA LEU A 162 -12.97 12.60 -14.25
C LEU A 162 -12.65 11.14 -14.62
N ASP A 163 -13.64 10.38 -15.08
CA ASP A 163 -13.46 8.98 -15.48
C ASP A 163 -12.49 8.87 -16.68
N ASN A 164 -12.52 9.80 -17.62
CA ASN A 164 -11.53 9.85 -18.71
C ASN A 164 -10.10 10.04 -18.17
N PHE A 165 -9.89 10.92 -17.18
CA PHE A 165 -8.58 11.09 -16.54
C PHE A 165 -8.10 9.81 -15.85
N VAL A 166 -8.98 9.07 -15.18
CA VAL A 166 -8.62 7.81 -14.49
C VAL A 166 -8.22 6.71 -15.50
N THR A 167 -8.80 6.75 -16.71
CA THR A 167 -8.50 5.82 -17.81
C THR A 167 -7.11 6.03 -18.36
N VAL A 168 -6.76 7.28 -18.68
CA VAL A 168 -5.45 7.57 -19.28
C VAL A 168 -4.29 7.54 -18.29
N THR A 169 -4.58 7.49 -16.99
CA THR A 169 -3.57 7.40 -15.91
C THR A 169 -3.42 5.99 -15.36
N GLU A 170 -3.70 4.97 -16.16
CA GLU A 170 -3.47 3.58 -15.74
C GLU A 170 -2.02 3.35 -15.30
N GLY A 171 -1.86 2.75 -14.12
CA GLY A 171 -0.55 2.47 -13.53
C GLY A 171 0.04 3.63 -12.74
N TRP A 172 -0.48 4.85 -12.83
CA TRP A 172 0.08 6.01 -12.11
C TRP A 172 -0.06 5.86 -10.60
N CYS A 173 0.97 6.24 -9.84
CA CYS A 173 0.91 6.30 -8.38
C CYS A 173 0.34 7.64 -7.88
N GLY A 174 0.20 7.79 -6.55
CA GLY A 174 -0.42 8.99 -5.96
C GLY A 174 0.33 10.29 -6.27
N THR A 175 1.65 10.25 -6.40
CA THR A 175 2.47 11.41 -6.78
C THR A 175 2.49 11.66 -8.28
N ASP A 176 2.45 10.62 -9.10
CA ASP A 176 2.29 10.76 -10.56
C ASP A 176 0.98 11.51 -10.87
N LEU A 177 -0.12 11.09 -10.22
CA LEU A 177 -1.42 11.78 -10.32
C LEU A 177 -1.35 13.23 -9.84
N ALA A 178 -0.66 13.51 -8.74
CA ALA A 178 -0.54 14.88 -8.24
C ALA A 178 0.26 15.77 -9.20
N ALA A 179 1.36 15.25 -9.76
CA ALA A 179 2.24 15.99 -10.66
C ALA A 179 1.60 16.22 -12.04
N GLY A 180 1.01 15.18 -12.63
CA GLY A 180 0.43 15.29 -13.97
C GLY A 180 -0.81 16.18 -14.06
N PHE A 181 -1.41 16.54 -12.92
CA PHE A 181 -2.57 17.43 -12.86
C PHE A 181 -2.34 18.71 -12.05
N GLU A 182 -1.08 19.07 -11.77
CA GLU A 182 -0.76 20.32 -11.07
C GLU A 182 -1.17 21.57 -11.89
N SER A 183 -1.14 21.48 -13.22
CA SER A 183 -1.40 22.59 -14.15
C SER A 183 -2.45 22.24 -15.22
N VAL A 184 -3.61 21.75 -14.79
CA VAL A 184 -4.72 21.44 -15.73
C VAL A 184 -5.33 22.72 -16.29
N ASP A 185 -5.39 22.80 -17.63
CA ASP A 185 -6.13 23.86 -18.31
C ASP A 185 -7.62 23.49 -18.36
N THR A 186 -8.41 24.15 -17.51
CA THR A 186 -9.87 23.94 -17.44
C THR A 186 -10.61 24.37 -18.71
N SER A 187 -9.98 25.16 -19.58
CA SER A 187 -10.59 25.58 -20.85
C SER A 187 -10.42 24.54 -21.96
N ASP A 188 -9.46 23.61 -21.81
CA ASP A 188 -9.19 22.52 -22.76
C ASP A 188 -8.82 21.24 -22.01
N LEU A 189 -9.85 20.55 -21.52
CA LEU A 189 -9.68 19.28 -20.80
C LEU A 189 -9.14 18.18 -21.70
N ASP A 190 -9.48 18.17 -22.99
CA ASP A 190 -9.00 17.17 -23.94
C ASP A 190 -7.48 17.30 -24.16
N ALA A 191 -6.97 18.53 -24.28
CA ALA A 191 -5.53 18.77 -24.32
C ALA A 191 -4.85 18.34 -23.02
N SER A 192 -5.46 18.63 -21.86
CA SER A 192 -4.94 18.24 -20.55
C SER A 192 -4.87 16.71 -20.39
N VAL A 193 -5.90 15.97 -20.86
CA VAL A 193 -5.92 14.50 -20.92
C VAL A 193 -4.80 13.98 -21.82
N ALA A 194 -4.61 14.59 -22.99
CA ALA A 194 -3.57 14.20 -23.94
C ALA A 194 -2.15 14.46 -23.40
N THR A 195 -1.95 15.55 -22.65
CA THR A 195 -0.68 15.84 -21.97
C THR A 195 -0.39 14.82 -20.89
N ALA A 196 -1.38 14.50 -20.03
CA ALA A 196 -1.23 13.48 -19.00
C ALA A 196 -0.80 12.13 -19.60
N HIS A 197 -1.39 11.73 -20.72
CA HIS A 197 -1.00 10.50 -21.42
C HIS A 197 0.45 10.51 -21.94
N GLN A 198 1.05 11.67 -22.20
CA GLN A 198 2.42 11.81 -22.75
C GLN A 198 3.51 11.94 -21.68
N THR A 199 3.15 12.34 -20.46
CA THR A 199 4.07 12.45 -19.32
C THR A 199 4.50 11.08 -18.77
N GLY A 200 5.46 10.45 -19.45
CA GLY A 200 6.41 9.48 -18.90
C GLY A 200 5.86 8.14 -18.39
N ALA A 201 6.72 7.11 -18.36
CA ALA A 201 6.40 5.83 -17.74
C ALA A 201 6.22 6.04 -16.23
N PRO A 202 5.08 5.63 -15.63
CA PRO A 202 4.84 5.85 -14.21
C PRO A 202 5.90 5.13 -13.39
N VAL A 203 6.23 5.67 -12.22
CA VAL A 203 7.27 5.11 -11.31
C VAL A 203 7.02 3.61 -11.05
N THR A 204 5.74 3.23 -11.01
CA THR A 204 5.27 1.86 -10.85
C THR A 204 5.66 0.92 -12.00
N ALA A 205 5.69 1.39 -13.24
CA ALA A 205 6.02 0.57 -14.41
C ALA A 205 7.49 0.14 -14.35
N GLN A 206 8.39 1.09 -14.08
CA GLN A 206 9.81 0.79 -13.91
C GLN A 206 10.02 -0.16 -12.72
N TRP A 207 9.37 0.12 -11.59
CA TRP A 207 9.46 -0.73 -10.41
C TRP A 207 9.02 -2.18 -10.68
N LEU A 208 7.94 -2.37 -11.45
CA LEU A 208 7.47 -3.72 -11.81
C LEU A 208 8.44 -4.45 -12.73
N ASP A 209 9.08 -3.73 -13.67
CA ASP A 209 10.07 -4.33 -14.57
C ASP A 209 11.33 -4.75 -13.80
N ASP A 210 11.80 -3.91 -12.87
CA ASP A 210 12.91 -4.23 -11.97
C ASP A 210 12.57 -5.44 -11.08
N ALA A 211 11.35 -5.47 -10.52
CA ALA A 211 10.89 -6.57 -9.70
C ALA A 211 10.89 -7.92 -10.46
N VAL A 212 10.49 -7.92 -11.73
CA VAL A 212 10.52 -9.14 -12.57
C VAL A 212 11.94 -9.67 -12.71
N GLN A 213 12.92 -8.80 -13.00
CA GLN A 213 14.31 -9.21 -13.15
C GLN A 213 14.86 -9.76 -11.83
N LEU A 214 14.72 -9.00 -10.75
CA LEU A 214 15.32 -9.30 -9.45
C LEU A 214 14.71 -10.54 -8.78
N ILE A 215 13.40 -10.78 -8.96
CA ILE A 215 12.74 -11.98 -8.44
C ILE A 215 13.14 -13.22 -9.24
N ARG A 216 13.37 -13.12 -10.55
CA ARG A 216 13.84 -14.26 -11.37
C ARG A 216 15.27 -14.66 -11.02
N GLU A 217 16.13 -13.70 -10.70
CA GLU A 217 17.50 -13.95 -10.26
C GLU A 217 17.57 -14.62 -8.89
N ARG A 218 16.59 -14.36 -8.02
CA ARG A 218 16.45 -15.00 -6.72
C ARG A 218 15.73 -16.35 -6.88
N SER A 219 16.49 -17.45 -6.97
CA SER A 219 16.01 -18.85 -7.12
C SER A 219 15.17 -19.40 -5.94
N GLY A 220 14.52 -18.56 -5.14
CA GLY A 220 13.82 -18.90 -3.90
C GLY A 220 12.29 -18.84 -3.95
N ALA A 221 11.66 -19.39 -2.91
CA ALA A 221 10.24 -19.27 -2.64
C ALA A 221 9.88 -17.84 -2.17
N GLY A 222 8.62 -17.42 -2.32
CA GLY A 222 8.12 -16.12 -1.86
C GLY A 222 7.54 -15.23 -2.97
N PHE A 223 6.92 -14.12 -2.55
CA PHE A 223 6.28 -13.11 -3.42
C PHE A 223 5.16 -13.64 -4.31
N ASP A 224 4.41 -14.64 -3.85
CA ASP A 224 3.36 -15.31 -4.64
C ASP A 224 2.25 -14.35 -5.08
N ASP A 225 1.92 -13.37 -4.25
CA ASP A 225 0.97 -12.30 -4.54
C ASP A 225 1.45 -11.33 -5.62
N LEU A 226 2.72 -10.89 -5.57
CA LEU A 226 3.33 -10.12 -6.65
C LEU A 226 3.43 -10.93 -7.95
N LYS A 227 3.86 -12.19 -7.89
CA LYS A 227 3.89 -13.09 -9.07
C LYS A 227 2.50 -13.25 -9.68
N SER A 228 1.48 -13.49 -8.86
CA SER A 228 0.09 -13.58 -9.30
C SER A 228 -0.39 -12.27 -9.96
N TYR A 229 -0.01 -11.13 -9.39
CA TYR A 229 -0.29 -9.83 -9.98
C TYR A 229 0.39 -9.66 -11.35
N LEU A 230 1.69 -9.93 -11.44
CA LEU A 230 2.49 -9.81 -12.67
C LEU A 230 1.95 -10.69 -13.80
N GLN A 231 1.53 -11.92 -13.49
CA GLN A 231 0.86 -12.82 -14.44
C GLN A 231 -0.45 -12.21 -14.96
N ARG A 232 -1.27 -11.64 -14.07
CA ARG A 232 -2.55 -11.01 -14.44
C ARG A 232 -2.35 -9.80 -15.36
N VAL A 233 -1.31 -8.99 -15.12
CA VAL A 233 -0.98 -7.83 -15.95
C VAL A 233 -0.07 -8.16 -17.15
N ARG A 234 0.13 -9.45 -17.44
CA ARG A 234 0.94 -9.97 -18.56
C ARG A 234 2.38 -9.44 -18.59
N ARG A 235 2.97 -9.24 -17.41
CA ARG A 235 4.38 -8.84 -17.24
C ARG A 235 5.28 -9.97 -16.72
N TRP A 236 4.77 -11.20 -16.62
CA TRP A 236 5.51 -12.38 -16.16
C TRP A 236 5.67 -13.43 -17.25
#